data_AF-A0A2X0ZBQ5-F1
#
_entry.id   AF-A0A2X0ZBQ5-F1
#
_cell.length_a   1.000
_cell.length_b   1.000
_cell.length_c   1.000
_cell.angle_alpha   90.00
_cell.angle_beta   90.00
_cell.angle_gamma   90.00
#
_symmetry.space_group_name_H-M   'P 1'
#
loop_
_entity.id
_entity.type
_entity.pdbx_description
1 polymer ?
#
loop_
_entity_poly.entity_id
_entity_poly.type
_entity_poly.pdbx_seq_one_letter_code
_entity_poly.pdbx_strand_id
1 'polypeptide(L)' 'MTIEDQILANPVLREVNELLQNQTAKGLAKYGKTVNPMDYTTIEWLKHYREEMIDGAVYATVVIRKLEELQNGTK' A
#
# COMPACT_ATOMS: atom_id res chain seq x y z
N MET A 1 -6.34 -18.52 -25.63
CA MET A 1 -6.27 -17.38 -24.70
C MET A 1 -4.86 -16.82 -24.79
N THR A 2 -4.73 -15.57 -25.21
CA THR A 2 -3.45 -14.87 -25.36
C THR A 2 -2.87 -14.51 -23.99
N ILE A 3 -1.64 -14.00 -23.95
CA ILE A 3 -1.06 -13.42 -22.72
C ILE A 3 -1.89 -12.22 -22.27
N GLU A 4 -2.34 -11.39 -23.21
CA GLU A 4 -3.16 -10.21 -22.96
C GLU A 4 -4.51 -10.58 -22.34
N ASP A 5 -5.17 -11.62 -22.84
CA ASP A 5 -6.41 -12.14 -22.26
C ASP A 5 -6.22 -12.57 -20.80
N GLN A 6 -5.07 -13.18 -20.47
CA GLN A 6 -4.76 -13.63 -19.10
C GLN A 6 -4.49 -12.45 -18.15
N ILE A 7 -3.81 -11.41 -18.63
CA ILE A 7 -3.59 -10.17 -17.87
C ILE A 7 -4.93 -9.48 -17.59
N LEU A 8 -5.77 -9.33 -18.62
CA LEU A 8 -7.09 -8.71 -18.50
C LEU A 8 -8.02 -9.48 -17.56
N ALA A 9 -7.94 -10.82 -17.58
CA ALA A 9 -8.76 -11.67 -16.72
C ALA A 9 -8.27 -11.72 -15.26
N ASN A 10 -7.04 -11.32 -14.95
CA ASN A 10 -6.46 -11.42 -13.61
C ASN A 10 -7.15 -10.45 -12.62
N PRO A 11 -7.96 -10.97 -11.66
CA PRO A 11 -8.70 -10.11 -10.74
C PRO A 11 -7.80 -9.44 -9.70
N VAL A 12 -6.73 -10.11 -9.26
CA VAL A 12 -5.79 -9.58 -8.26
C VAL A 12 -5.03 -8.39 -8.84
N LEU A 13 -4.56 -8.49 -10.10
CA LEU A 13 -3.89 -7.38 -10.77
C LEU A 13 -4.81 -6.17 -10.90
N ARG A 14 -6.09 -6.39 -11.21
CA ARG A 14 -7.09 -5.32 -11.31
C ARG A 14 -7.29 -4.62 -9.98
N GLU A 15 -7.46 -5.38 -8.90
CA GLU A 15 -7.63 -4.84 -7.55
C GLU A 15 -6.41 -4.01 -7.12
N VAL A 16 -5.19 -4.51 -7.35
CA VAL A 16 -3.97 -3.75 -7.04
C VAL A 16 -3.88 -2.47 -7.87
N ASN A 17 -4.25 -2.50 -9.15
CA ASN A 17 -4.28 -1.30 -9.98
C ASN A 17 -5.28 -0.25 -9.47
N GLU A 18 -6.47 -0.69 -9.02
CA GLU A 18 -7.47 0.20 -8.42
C GLU A 18 -6.95 0.83 -7.11
N LEU A 19 -6.24 0.06 -6.27
CA LEU A 19 -5.60 0.59 -5.07
C LEU A 19 -4.56 1.67 -5.40
N LEU A 20 -3.72 1.44 -6.42
CA LEU A 20 -2.73 2.42 -6.88
C LEU A 20 -3.40 3.69 -7.39
N GLN A 21 -4.44 3.58 -8.22
CA GLN A 21 -5.20 4.73 -8.74
C GLN A 21 -5.83 5.54 -7.61
N ASN A 22 -6.46 4.86 -6.64
CA ASN A 22 -7.06 5.50 -5.47
C ASN A 22 -6.02 6.21 -4.61
N GLN A 23 -4.84 5.62 -4.43
CA GLN A 23 -3.75 6.24 -3.67
C GLN A 23 -3.22 7.49 -4.39
N THR A 24 -3.06 7.44 -5.72
CA THR A 24 -2.70 8.61 -6.52
C THR A 24 -3.75 9.72 -6.40
N ALA A 25 -5.05 9.38 -6.48
CA ALA A 25 -6.13 10.36 -6.33
C ALA A 25 -6.12 11.02 -4.94
N LYS A 26 -5.90 10.25 -3.87
CA LYS A 26 -5.74 10.80 -2.51
C LYS A 26 -4.52 11.72 -2.40
N GLY A 27 -3.39 11.32 -2.98
CA GLY A 27 -2.17 12.14 -3.01
C GLY A 27 -2.39 13.47 -3.75
N LEU A 28 -3.03 13.42 -4.92
CA LEU A 28 -3.41 14.60 -5.68
C LEU A 28 -4.35 15.53 -4.91
N ALA A 29 -5.37 14.98 -4.25
CA ALA A 29 -6.30 15.77 -3.44
C ALA A 29 -5.60 16.43 -2.23
N LYS A 30 -4.62 15.75 -1.62
CA LYS A 30 -3.91 16.23 -0.44
C LYS A 30 -2.80 17.24 -0.76
N TYR A 31 -2.02 16.99 -1.82
CA TYR A 31 -0.79 17.74 -2.11
C TYR A 31 -0.88 18.57 -3.40
N GLY A 32 -1.95 18.44 -4.19
CA GLY A 32 -2.15 19.16 -5.45
C GLY A 32 -1.23 18.73 -6.60
N LYS A 33 -0.37 17.73 -6.38
CA LYS A 33 0.60 17.22 -7.36
C LYS A 33 0.79 15.72 -7.23
N THR A 34 1.20 15.06 -8.33
CA THR A 34 1.67 13.69 -8.29
C THR A 34 3.05 13.62 -7.65
N VAL A 35 3.45 12.42 -7.22
CA VAL A 35 4.83 12.12 -6.82
C VAL A 35 5.78 12.48 -7.96
N ASN A 36 6.68 13.44 -7.74
CA ASN A 36 7.76 13.76 -8.66
C ASN A 36 9.07 13.26 -8.04
N PRO A 37 9.85 12.37 -8.70
CA PRO A 37 11.13 11.90 -8.18
C PRO A 37 12.11 13.04 -7.81
N MET A 38 11.97 14.21 -8.43
CA MET A 38 12.79 15.41 -8.18
C MET A 38 12.34 16.22 -6.95
N ASP A 39 11.23 15.86 -6.30
CA ASP A 39 10.73 16.56 -5.10
C ASP A 39 11.65 16.36 -3.88
N TYR A 40 12.46 15.30 -3.88
CA TYR A 40 13.30 14.90 -2.76
C TYR A 40 14.67 14.42 -3.22
N THR A 41 15.68 14.61 -2.38
CA THR A 41 16.98 13.92 -2.51
C THR A 41 16.82 12.43 -2.24
N THR A 42 17.79 11.63 -2.69
CA THR A 42 17.81 10.18 -2.42
C THR A 42 17.69 9.84 -0.93
N ILE A 43 18.33 10.63 -0.05
CA ILE A 43 18.27 10.41 1.40
C ILE A 43 16.87 10.68 1.94
N GLU A 44 16.19 11.71 1.46
CA GLU A 44 14.81 12.03 1.86
C GLU A 44 13.84 10.95 1.38
N TRP A 45 14.00 10.44 0.16
CA TRP A 45 13.25 9.28 -0.32
C TRP A 45 13.42 8.05 0.59
N LEU A 46 14.66 7.74 0.99
CA LEU A 46 14.93 6.62 1.89
C LEU A 46 14.36 6.84 3.30
N LYS A 47 14.34 8.08 3.79
CA LYS A 47 13.71 8.41 5.08
C LYS A 47 12.19 8.19 5.01
N HIS A 48 11.53 8.71 3.98
CA HIS A 48 10.09 8.49 3.77
C HIS A 48 9.75 7.01 3.62
N TYR A 49 10.52 6.28 2.82
CA TYR A 49 10.33 4.83 2.69
C TYR A 49 10.44 4.11 4.05
N ARG A 50 11.45 4.46 4.86
CA ARG A 50 11.61 3.88 6.20
C ARG A 50 10.42 4.22 7.12
N GLU A 51 9.91 5.44 7.07
CA GLU A 51 8.71 5.85 7.84
C GLU A 51 7.50 5.00 7.45
N GLU A 52 7.23 4.84 6.15
CA GLU A 52 6.11 4.02 5.64
C GLU A 52 6.26 2.53 6.03
N MET A 53 7.49 2.00 6.08
CA MET A 53 7.74 0.63 6.57
C MET A 53 7.44 0.47 8.06
N ILE A 54 7.71 1.49 8.88
CA ILE A 54 7.33 1.48 10.30
C ILE A 54 5.81 1.53 10.46
N ASP A 55 5.10 2.34 9.68
CA ASP A 55 3.64 2.37 9.68
C ASP A 55 3.05 0.99 9.33
N GLY A 56 3.61 0.32 8.32
CA GLY A 56 3.27 -1.07 7.99
C GLY A 56 3.51 -2.04 9.14
N ALA A 57 4.64 -1.93 9.83
CA ALA A 57 4.95 -2.77 10.99
C ALA A 57 3.97 -2.55 12.15
N VAL A 58 3.54 -1.30 12.39
CA VAL A 58 2.51 -0.97 13.38
C VAL A 58 1.19 -1.65 13.03
N TYR A 59 0.73 -1.54 11.78
CA TYR A 59 -0.51 -2.19 11.34
C TYR A 59 -0.46 -3.71 11.48
N ALA A 60 0.64 -4.33 11.06
CA ALA A 60 0.83 -5.77 11.22
C ALA A 60 0.77 -6.18 12.70
N THR A 61 1.46 -5.44 13.58
CA THR A 61 1.46 -5.70 15.03
C THR A 61 0.06 -5.61 15.63
N VAL A 62 -0.72 -4.60 15.26
CA VAL A 62 -2.10 -4.42 15.74
C VAL A 62 -2.99 -5.60 15.29
N VAL A 63 -2.89 -6.02 14.03
CA VAL A 63 -3.69 -7.13 13.50
C VAL A 63 -3.31 -8.44 14.18
N ILE A 64 -2.01 -8.72 14.35
CA ILE A 64 -1.52 -9.91 15.08
C ILE A 64 -2.13 -9.95 16.48
N ARG A 65 -2.02 -8.87 17.25
CA ARG A 65 -2.56 -8.80 18.62
C ARG A 65 -4.06 -9.06 18.66
N LYS A 66 -4.82 -8.44 17.76
CA LYS A 66 -6.27 -8.67 17.66
C LYS A 66 -6.61 -10.13 17.37
N LEU A 67 -5.85 -10.77 16.49
CA LEU A 67 -6.05 -12.18 16.15
C LEU A 67 -5.70 -13.10 17.33
N GLU A 68 -4.63 -12.82 18.06
CA GLU A 68 -4.25 -13.54 19.28
C GLU A 68 -5.32 -13.42 20.38
N GLU A 69 -5.86 -12.22 20.60
CA GLU A 69 -6.96 -11.97 21.54
C GLU A 69 -8.22 -12.76 21.17
N LEU A 70 -8.61 -12.75 19.89
CA LEU A 70 -9.76 -13.53 19.40
C LEU A 70 -9.53 -15.04 19.60
N GLN A 71 -8.33 -15.55 19.30
CA GLN A 71 -8.00 -16.96 19.49
C GLN A 71 -7.99 -17.37 20.98
N ASN A 72 -7.52 -16.49 21.86
CA ASN A 72 -7.44 -16.75 23.30
C ASN A 72 -8.77 -16.55 24.03
N GLY A 73 -9.63 -15.65 23.56
CA GLY A 73 -10.99 -15.44 24.08
C GLY A 73 -12.02 -16.46 23.60
N THR A 74 -11.64 -17.35 22.67
CA THR A 74 -12.46 -18.48 22.18
C THR A 74 -12.12 -19.80 22.91
N LYS A 75 -11.37 -19.74 24.01
CA LYS A 75 -11.13 -20.87 24.92
C LYS A 75 -11.99 -20.80 26.18
#